data_AF-A0A2A5EVW3-F1
#
_entry.id   AF-A0A2A5EVW3-F1
#
_cell.length_a   1.000
_cell.length_b   1.000
_cell.length_c   1.000
_cell.angle_alpha   90.00
_cell.angle_beta   90.00
_cell.angle_gamma   90.00
#
_symmetry.space_group_name_H-M   'P 1'
#
loop_
_entity.id
_entity.type
_entity.pdbx_description
1 polymer ?
#
loop_
_entity_poly.entity_id
_entity_poly.type
_entity_poly.pdbx_seq_one_letter_code
_entity_poly.pdbx_strand_id
1 'polypeptide(L)'
;MTRADRPDSHSDGPPRTTWGPGKSAALSLAAFAVIFGIGYGGEGSAFPVINRQYFGRGPMGSSFGWQQLGAGSGMALGAWVGGALFWIFDSYTATILVSTFTSIAGAVVIMSMEPTGRVLIPSWEDTVPAVPATADD
;
A
#
# COMPACT_ATOMS: atom_id res chain seq x y z
N MET A 1 32.86 -71.37 -18.35
CA MET A 1 33.28 -70.15 -17.64
C MET A 1 32.19 -69.11 -17.82
N THR A 2 31.34 -68.99 -16.81
CA THR A 2 30.09 -68.22 -16.81
C THR A 2 30.41 -66.74 -16.62
N ARG A 3 29.86 -65.90 -17.49
CA ARG A 3 29.96 -64.44 -17.45
C ARG A 3 29.43 -63.97 -16.09
N ALA A 4 30.33 -63.49 -15.23
CA ALA A 4 29.97 -62.98 -13.92
C ALA A 4 29.01 -61.79 -14.07
N ASP A 5 27.89 -61.88 -13.34
CA ASP A 5 26.92 -60.80 -13.15
C ASP A 5 27.65 -59.53 -12.70
N ARG A 6 27.56 -58.49 -13.52
CA ARG A 6 27.98 -57.14 -13.17
C ARG A 6 26.81 -56.51 -12.41
N PRO A 7 26.95 -56.11 -11.14
CA PRO A 7 25.86 -55.44 -10.43
C PRO A 7 25.60 -54.07 -11.07
N ASP A 8 24.34 -53.85 -11.43
CA ASP A 8 23.84 -52.61 -12.00
C ASP A 8 24.01 -51.51 -10.95
N SER A 9 24.97 -50.62 -11.17
CA SER A 9 25.13 -49.44 -10.34
C SER A 9 23.91 -48.55 -10.51
N HIS A 10 23.00 -48.56 -9.53
CA HIS A 10 21.95 -47.54 -9.40
C HIS A 10 22.62 -46.17 -9.41
N SER A 11 22.46 -45.44 -10.51
CA SER A 11 22.83 -44.04 -10.59
C SER A 11 21.80 -43.24 -9.80
N ASP A 12 21.97 -43.18 -8.49
CA ASP A 12 21.31 -42.22 -7.63
C ASP A 12 21.86 -40.83 -7.98
N GLY A 13 21.25 -40.21 -8.99
CA GLY A 13 21.49 -38.81 -9.30
C GLY A 13 21.23 -37.94 -8.07
N PRO A 14 21.94 -36.81 -7.92
CA PRO A 14 21.75 -35.93 -6.76
C PRO A 14 20.28 -35.52 -6.64
N PRO A 15 19.73 -35.41 -5.41
CA PRO A 15 18.35 -35.02 -5.20
C PRO A 15 18.09 -33.69 -5.90
N ARG A 16 17.07 -33.63 -6.76
CA ARG A 16 16.67 -32.37 -7.42
C ARG A 16 16.25 -31.40 -6.32
N THR A 17 17.11 -30.44 -6.02
CA THR A 17 16.81 -29.33 -5.12
C THR A 17 15.66 -28.54 -5.75
N THR A 18 14.44 -28.70 -5.23
CA THR A 18 13.32 -27.84 -5.59
C THR A 18 13.48 -26.52 -4.83
N TRP A 19 14.52 -25.75 -5.17
CA TRP A 19 14.75 -24.45 -4.58
C TRP A 19 13.79 -23.45 -5.25
N GLY A 20 12.70 -23.15 -4.55
CA GLY A 20 11.68 -22.21 -5.00
C GLY A 20 10.37 -22.42 -4.27
N PRO A 21 9.54 -21.37 -4.12
CA PRO A 21 8.20 -21.53 -3.59
C PRO A 21 7.43 -22.54 -4.45
N GLY A 22 6.72 -23.47 -3.80
CA GLY A 22 5.88 -24.43 -4.51
C GLY A 22 4.90 -23.72 -5.46
N LYS A 23 4.43 -24.41 -6.51
CA LYS A 23 3.55 -23.82 -7.54
C LYS A 23 2.36 -23.06 -6.95
N SER A 24 1.74 -23.56 -5.88
CA SER A 24 0.64 -22.89 -5.17
C SER A 24 1.04 -21.59 -4.48
N ALA A 25 2.21 -21.55 -3.85
CA ALA A 25 2.76 -20.35 -3.23
C ALA A 25 3.11 -19.29 -4.28
N ALA A 26 3.71 -19.70 -5.40
CA ALA A 26 4.00 -18.79 -6.52
C ALA A 26 2.72 -18.17 -7.11
N LEU A 27 1.67 -18.97 -7.30
CA LEU A 27 0.37 -18.47 -7.76
C LEU A 27 -0.29 -17.53 -6.75
N SER A 28 -0.18 -17.83 -5.45
CA SER A 28 -0.73 -16.98 -4.39
C SER A 28 -0.03 -15.63 -4.33
N LEU A 29 1.30 -15.61 -4.47
CA LEU A 29 2.09 -14.38 -4.52
C LEU A 29 1.80 -13.57 -5.79
N ALA A 30 1.63 -14.23 -6.94
CA ALA A 30 1.26 -13.56 -8.18
C ALA A 30 -0.14 -12.93 -8.08
N ALA A 31 -1.12 -13.67 -7.56
CA ALA A 31 -2.47 -13.16 -7.33
C ALA A 31 -2.45 -11.96 -6.37
N PHE A 32 -1.71 -12.08 -5.26
CA PHE A 32 -1.50 -10.98 -4.33
C PHE A 32 -0.89 -9.76 -5.02
N ALA A 33 0.21 -9.93 -5.77
CA ALA A 33 0.89 -8.82 -6.43
C ALA A 33 0.00 -8.09 -7.44
N VAL A 34 -0.85 -8.80 -8.18
CA VAL A 34 -1.81 -8.20 -9.12
C VAL A 34 -2.88 -7.40 -8.37
N ILE A 35 -3.52 -8.01 -7.36
CA ILE A 35 -4.59 -7.36 -6.60
C ILE A 35 -4.04 -6.13 -5.85
N PHE A 36 -2.90 -6.31 -5.16
CA PHE A 36 -2.23 -5.25 -4.44
C PHE A 36 -1.77 -4.13 -5.38
N GLY A 37 -1.16 -4.48 -6.52
CA GLY A 37 -0.68 -3.51 -7.49
C GLY A 37 -1.79 -2.63 -8.07
N ILE A 38 -2.98 -3.19 -8.33
CA ILE A 38 -4.14 -2.43 -8.78
C ILE A 38 -4.58 -1.42 -7.70
N GLY A 39 -4.72 -1.89 -6.45
CA GLY A 39 -5.14 -1.02 -5.34
C GLY A 39 -4.13 0.09 -5.05
N TYR A 40 -2.87 -0.29 -4.85
CA TYR A 40 -1.78 0.62 -4.48
C TYR A 40 -1.44 1.61 -5.62
N GLY A 41 -1.48 1.17 -6.87
CA GLY A 41 -1.25 2.05 -8.03
C GLY A 41 -2.37 3.08 -8.22
N GLY A 42 -3.62 2.68 -7.93
CA GLY A 42 -4.77 3.59 -7.95
C GLY A 42 -4.73 4.62 -6.82
N GLU A 43 -4.41 4.17 -5.61
CA GLU A 43 -4.29 5.03 -4.42
C GLU A 43 -3.26 6.16 -4.64
N GLY A 44 -2.03 5.81 -5.02
CA GLY A 44 -0.94 6.80 -5.17
C GLY A 44 -1.20 7.88 -6.23
N SER A 45 -2.01 7.56 -7.25
CA SER A 45 -2.38 8.50 -8.31
C SER A 45 -3.67 9.27 -8.05
N ALA A 46 -4.60 8.68 -7.29
CA ALA A 46 -5.88 9.29 -6.97
C ALA A 46 -5.73 10.50 -6.04
N PHE A 47 -4.84 10.45 -5.04
CA PHE A 47 -4.73 11.53 -4.05
C PHE A 47 -4.38 12.90 -4.67
N PRO A 48 -3.36 13.04 -5.54
CA PRO A 48 -3.08 14.32 -6.19
C PRO A 48 -4.24 14.83 -7.07
N VAL A 49 -4.94 13.91 -7.74
CA VAL A 49 -6.10 14.25 -8.60
C VAL A 49 -7.26 14.77 -7.76
N ILE A 50 -7.61 14.06 -6.69
CA ILE A 50 -8.66 14.46 -5.75
C ILE A 50 -8.31 15.80 -5.08
N ASN A 51 -7.06 15.98 -4.65
CA ASN A 51 -6.61 17.26 -4.09
C ASN A 51 -6.77 18.41 -5.09
N ARG A 52 -6.46 18.17 -6.38
CA ARG A 52 -6.66 19.15 -7.46
C ARG A 52 -8.14 19.49 -7.66
N GLN A 53 -9.00 18.49 -7.62
CA GLN A 53 -10.45 18.67 -7.75
C GLN A 53 -11.05 19.46 -6.58
N TYR A 54 -10.57 19.22 -5.36
CA TYR A 54 -11.07 19.91 -4.16
C TYR A 54 -10.53 21.34 -3.99
N PHE A 55 -9.25 21.57 -4.27
CA PHE A 55 -8.58 22.85 -3.94
C PHE A 55 -8.26 23.71 -5.16
N GLY A 56 -8.57 23.27 -6.38
CA GLY A 56 -8.34 24.06 -7.59
C GLY A 56 -6.87 24.45 -7.72
N ARG A 57 -6.56 25.75 -7.96
CA ARG A 57 -5.19 26.30 -7.99
C ARG A 57 -4.73 26.88 -6.64
N GLY A 58 -5.50 26.72 -5.57
CA GLY A 58 -5.16 27.22 -4.25
C GLY A 58 -3.95 26.52 -3.61
N PRO A 59 -3.41 27.08 -2.52
CA PRO A 59 -2.25 26.53 -1.84
C PRO A 59 -2.55 25.15 -1.21
N MET A 60 -1.98 24.09 -1.78
CA MET A 60 -2.20 22.69 -1.34
C MET A 60 -1.14 22.16 -0.37
N GLY A 61 -0.06 22.92 -0.11
CA GLY A 61 1.11 22.42 0.61
C GLY A 61 0.82 21.90 2.02
N SER A 62 -0.02 22.61 2.78
CA SER A 62 -0.37 22.20 4.15
C SER A 62 -1.29 20.97 4.17
N SER A 63 -2.34 20.95 3.33
CA SER A 63 -3.26 19.81 3.23
C SER A 63 -2.55 18.53 2.80
N PHE A 64 -1.66 18.63 1.79
CA PHE A 64 -0.84 17.50 1.35
C PHE A 64 0.17 17.07 2.43
N GLY A 65 0.76 18.02 3.16
CA GLY A 65 1.63 17.73 4.30
C GLY A 65 0.94 16.90 5.39
N TRP A 66 -0.32 17.23 5.73
CA TRP A 66 -1.12 16.44 6.66
C TRP A 66 -1.44 15.04 6.15
N GLN A 67 -1.73 14.89 4.85
CA GLN A 67 -1.94 13.57 4.25
C GLN A 67 -0.67 12.71 4.33
N GLN A 68 0.50 13.29 4.03
CA GLN A 68 1.79 12.58 4.15
C GLN A 68 2.14 12.22 5.59
N LEU A 69 1.85 13.10 6.56
CA LEU A 69 1.99 12.78 7.98
C LEU A 69 1.08 11.60 8.38
N GLY A 70 -0.17 11.61 7.94
CA GLY A 70 -1.11 10.51 8.16
C GLY A 70 -0.60 9.20 7.56
N ALA A 71 -0.18 9.21 6.30
CA ALA A 71 0.37 8.05 5.60
C ALA A 71 1.62 7.49 6.30
N GLY A 72 2.57 8.37 6.64
CA GLY A 72 3.79 8.00 7.37
C GLY A 72 3.50 7.41 8.75
N SER A 73 2.59 8.03 9.49
CA SER A 73 2.15 7.54 10.80
C SER A 73 1.47 6.17 10.68
N GLY A 74 0.62 5.99 9.68
CA GLY A 74 -0.04 4.71 9.39
C GLY A 74 0.94 3.59 9.08
N MET A 75 1.98 3.85 8.28
CA MET A 75 3.02 2.85 7.99
C MET A 75 3.81 2.45 9.24
N ALA A 76 4.20 3.43 10.07
CA ALA A 76 4.94 3.17 11.30
C ALA A 76 4.09 2.38 12.32
N LEU A 77 2.85 2.83 12.55
CA LEU A 77 1.92 2.16 13.47
C LEU A 77 1.51 0.78 12.96
N GLY A 78 1.26 0.63 11.66
CA GLY A 78 0.89 -0.64 11.05
C GLY A 78 1.97 -1.71 11.23
N ALA A 79 3.24 -1.36 11.00
CA ALA A 79 4.36 -2.27 11.23
C ALA A 79 4.50 -2.65 12.71
N TRP A 80 4.40 -1.66 13.61
CA TRP A 80 4.53 -1.90 15.05
C TRP A 80 3.39 -2.76 15.61
N VAL A 81 2.13 -2.41 15.31
CA VAL A 81 0.94 -3.17 15.70
C VAL A 81 0.98 -4.58 15.12
N GLY A 82 1.37 -4.72 13.85
CA GLY A 82 1.48 -6.03 13.20
C GLY A 82 2.48 -6.96 13.89
N GLY A 83 3.62 -6.41 14.33
CA GLY A 83 4.61 -7.16 15.11
C GLY A 83 4.12 -7.51 16.53
N ALA A 84 3.45 -6.56 17.20
CA ALA A 84 2.88 -6.79 18.52
C ALA A 84 1.79 -7.88 18.50
N LEU A 85 0.93 -7.88 17.48
CA LEU A 85 -0.10 -8.91 17.29
C LEU A 85 0.52 -10.28 17.05
N PHE A 86 1.58 -10.37 16.25
CA PHE A 86 2.31 -11.62 16.06
C PHE A 86 2.91 -12.12 17.39
N TRP A 87 3.48 -11.22 18.20
CA TRP A 87 4.04 -11.58 19.50
C TRP A 87 3.00 -12.16 20.48
N ILE A 88 1.75 -11.68 20.44
CA ILE A 88 0.66 -12.13 21.33
C ILE A 88 0.01 -13.43 20.84
N PHE A 89 -0.25 -13.52 19.54
CA PHE A 89 -1.07 -14.60 18.95
C PHE A 89 -0.27 -15.70 18.25
N ASP A 90 1.05 -15.51 18.09
CA ASP A 90 1.97 -16.39 17.34
C ASP A 90 1.47 -16.70 15.92
N SER A 91 0.69 -15.79 15.35
CA SER A 91 0.00 -15.97 14.07
C SER A 91 -0.23 -14.64 13.39
N TYR A 92 0.03 -14.61 12.07
CA TYR A 92 -0.27 -13.45 11.24
C TYR A 92 -1.76 -13.28 10.93
N THR A 93 -2.60 -14.24 11.31
CA THR A 93 -4.06 -14.17 11.06
C THR A 93 -4.67 -12.94 11.72
N ALA A 94 -4.29 -12.65 12.97
CA ALA A 94 -4.76 -11.47 13.69
C ALA A 94 -4.34 -10.17 12.98
N THR A 95 -3.08 -10.08 12.57
CA THR A 95 -2.54 -8.93 11.82
C THR A 95 -3.27 -8.71 10.49
N ILE A 96 -3.54 -9.79 9.75
CA ILE A 96 -4.27 -9.74 8.47
C ILE A 96 -5.71 -9.25 8.68
N LEU A 97 -6.41 -9.76 9.71
CA LEU A 97 -7.77 -9.33 10.01
C LEU A 97 -7.83 -7.86 10.41
N VAL A 98 -6.95 -7.42 11.31
CA VAL A 98 -6.88 -6.01 11.74
C VAL A 98 -6.57 -5.09 10.55
N SER A 99 -5.62 -5.47 9.68
CA SER A 99 -5.32 -4.73 8.46
C SER A 99 -6.54 -4.67 7.54
N THR A 100 -7.25 -5.78 7.35
CA THR A 100 -8.46 -5.84 6.50
C THR A 100 -9.55 -4.90 7.01
N PHE A 101 -9.87 -4.94 8.31
CA PHE A 101 -10.87 -4.05 8.90
C PHE A 101 -10.45 -2.59 8.85
N THR A 102 -9.17 -2.30 9.04
CA THR A 102 -8.63 -0.93 8.92
C THR A 102 -8.79 -0.39 7.50
N SER A 103 -8.52 -1.21 6.48
CA SER A 103 -8.73 -0.85 5.07
C SER A 103 -10.20 -0.62 4.74
N ILE A 104 -11.11 -1.45 5.27
CA ILE A 104 -12.56 -1.24 5.10
C ILE A 104 -12.99 0.08 5.76
N ALA A 105 -12.53 0.35 6.99
CA ALA A 105 -12.82 1.61 7.67
C ALA A 105 -12.31 2.82 6.88
N GLY A 106 -11.09 2.74 6.33
CA GLY A 106 -10.53 3.77 5.45
C GLY A 106 -11.37 3.99 4.19
N ALA A 107 -11.83 2.91 3.55
CA ALA A 107 -12.71 2.98 2.39
C ALA A 107 -14.05 3.65 2.74
N VAL A 108 -14.66 3.31 3.88
CA VAL A 108 -15.89 3.96 4.37
C VAL A 108 -15.68 5.46 4.60
N VAL A 109 -14.54 5.85 5.20
CA VAL A 109 -14.20 7.27 5.39
C VAL A 109 -14.10 7.99 4.05
N ILE A 110 -13.38 7.43 3.06
CA ILE A 110 -13.27 8.02 1.72
C ILE A 110 -14.65 8.13 1.05
N MET A 111 -15.49 7.09 1.14
CA MET A 111 -16.84 7.10 0.57
C MET A 111 -17.78 8.11 1.24
N SER A 112 -17.48 8.53 2.47
CA SER A 112 -18.24 9.55 3.19
C SER A 112 -17.82 10.99 2.85
N MET A 113 -16.74 11.18 2.09
CA MET A 113 -16.28 12.50 1.67
C MET A 113 -17.22 13.13 0.62
N GLU A 114 -17.18 14.47 0.52
CA GLU A 114 -17.95 15.24 -0.46
C GLU A 114 -17.59 14.83 -1.91
N PRO A 115 -18.54 14.80 -2.86
CA PRO A 115 -18.20 14.51 -4.26
C PRO A 115 -17.18 15.50 -4.85
N THR A 116 -16.19 14.99 -5.58
CA THR A 116 -15.12 15.80 -6.20
C THR A 116 -15.55 16.58 -7.44
N GLY A 117 -16.86 16.63 -7.73
CA GLY A 117 -17.42 17.35 -8.88
C GLY A 117 -17.40 18.88 -8.74
N ARG A 118 -17.05 19.41 -7.56
CA ARG A 118 -16.91 20.84 -7.31
C ARG A 118 -15.73 21.14 -6.40
N VAL A 119 -15.11 22.30 -6.61
CA VAL A 119 -14.07 22.84 -5.71
C VAL A 119 -14.73 23.16 -4.35
N LEU A 120 -14.09 22.74 -3.26
CA LEU A 120 -14.61 22.93 -1.89
C LEU A 120 -14.53 24.38 -1.42
N ILE A 121 -13.54 25.13 -1.91
CA ILE A 121 -13.32 26.54 -1.58
C ILE A 121 -13.37 27.36 -2.87
N PRO A 122 -14.58 27.70 -3.37
CA PRO A 122 -14.72 28.69 -4.41
C PRO A 122 -14.14 30.04 -3.93
N SER A 123 -13.47 30.78 -4.83
CA SER A 123 -12.96 32.13 -4.54
C SER A 123 -11.92 32.21 -3.41
N TRP A 124 -11.07 31.18 -3.27
CA TRP A 124 -10.00 31.20 -2.27
C TRP A 124 -9.08 32.43 -2.41
N GLU A 125 -9.00 33.02 -3.60
CA GLU A 125 -8.27 34.26 -3.89
C GLU A 125 -8.70 35.42 -2.99
N ASP A 126 -9.99 35.50 -2.65
CA ASP A 126 -10.55 36.58 -1.80
C ASP A 126 -10.12 36.46 -0.33
N THR A 127 -9.60 35.30 0.06
CA THR A 127 -9.09 35.05 1.42
C THR A 127 -7.60 35.36 1.57
N VAL A 128 -6.90 35.61 0.45
CA VAL A 128 -5.49 36.01 0.48
C VAL A 128 -5.44 37.48 0.91
N PRO A 129 -4.76 37.83 2.02
CA PRO A 129 -4.60 39.23 2.40
C PRO A 129 -3.99 40.00 1.23
N ALA A 130 -4.62 41.10 0.82
CA ALA A 130 -4.00 42.00 -0.14
C ALA A 130 -2.63 42.37 0.43
N VAL A 131 -1.55 41.98 -0.25
CA VAL A 131 -0.21 42.43 0.08
C VAL A 131 -0.32 43.96 0.13
N PRO A 132 -0.09 44.62 1.28
CA PRO A 132 -0.02 46.06 1.30
C PRO A 132 1.05 46.39 0.28
N ALA A 133 0.71 47.18 -0.75
CA ALA A 133 1.69 47.67 -1.69
C ALA A 133 2.88 48.12 -0.85
N THR A 134 4.00 47.41 -0.99
CA THR A 134 5.23 47.78 -0.29
C THR A 134 5.40 49.25 -0.56
N ALA A 135 5.44 50.05 0.50
CA ALA A 135 5.86 51.44 0.41
C ALA A 135 7.25 51.37 -0.23
N ASP A 136 7.31 51.67 -1.52
CA ASP A 136 8.53 52.03 -2.21
C ASP A 136 8.98 53.35 -1.58
N ASP A 137 9.81 53.25 -0.55
CA ASP A 137 10.65 54.34 -0.02
C ASP A 137 12.11 53.86 0.03
#